data_AF-A0A2E8PTY6-F1
#
_entry.id   AF-A0A2E8PTY6-F1
#
_cell.length_a   1.000
_cell.length_b   1.000
_cell.length_c   1.000
_cell.angle_alpha   90.00
_cell.angle_beta   90.00
_cell.angle_gamma   90.00
#
_symmetry.space_group_name_H-M   'P 1'
#
loop_
_entity.id
_entity.type
_entity.pdbx_description
1 polymer ?
#
loop_
_entity_poly.entity_id
_entity_poly.type
_entity_poly.pdbx_seq_one_letter_code
_entity_poly.pdbx_strand_id
1 'polypeptide(L)'
;MKAFRLITFLPAFLLFACDFQATIDLSFSHIMKVLQSRGSDGIPARAVIRMEMAGKEACEEKKGKMTEILSRYYGKPESSRCLEEGIGTYLEATVSLVVNRKGLVRDSSITSILLEQDKAGIQIRVAMDQGSFRRMQDEMSEAFFQKPEIEDLLVVLNFRNDTRSSLISQARFVYVDGKPLPMESKVVLDPGRVIEVRLSDVARDYIYQNGSLTLLTVEKTVDGKPFSEIEFAQPEKKPENKTEGQATTEGNPEDSTVDPRLKNKNFPALEQKVQEILKKDATGNESKVGGD
;
A
#
# COMPACT_ATOMS: atom_id res chain seq x y z
N MET A 1 23.69 21.29 -60.34
CA MET A 1 24.00 21.02 -58.92
C MET A 1 22.71 20.58 -58.24
N LYS A 2 22.58 19.30 -57.86
CA LYS A 2 21.36 18.75 -57.24
C LYS A 2 21.47 18.97 -55.73
N ALA A 3 20.61 19.83 -55.19
CA ALA A 3 20.51 20.07 -53.75
C ALA A 3 19.95 18.82 -53.06
N PHE A 4 20.82 18.10 -52.36
CA PHE A 4 20.47 16.96 -51.54
C PHE A 4 19.80 17.49 -50.26
N ARG A 5 18.46 17.43 -50.17
CA ARG A 5 17.74 17.75 -48.93
C ARG A 5 17.98 16.60 -47.96
N LEU A 6 18.89 16.81 -47.01
CA LEU A 6 19.08 15.96 -45.85
C LEU A 6 17.81 16.09 -44.98
N ILE A 7 16.89 15.14 -45.12
CA ILE A 7 15.78 14.99 -44.18
C ILE A 7 16.40 14.38 -42.92
N THR A 8 16.72 15.23 -41.95
CA THR A 8 17.08 14.78 -40.60
C THR A 8 15.84 14.15 -39.99
N PHE A 9 15.73 12.82 -40.13
CA PHE A 9 14.82 12.00 -39.34
C PHE A 9 15.27 12.15 -37.90
N LEU A 10 14.71 13.12 -37.17
CA LEU A 10 14.81 13.19 -35.72
C LEU A 10 14.04 11.95 -35.25
N PRO A 11 14.68 10.87 -34.77
CA PRO A 11 13.93 9.81 -34.17
C PRO A 11 13.30 10.47 -32.94
N ALA A 12 11.98 10.66 -32.98
CA ALA A 12 11.21 10.94 -31.80
C ALA A 12 11.46 9.75 -30.89
N PHE A 13 12.46 9.89 -30.02
CA PHE A 13 12.77 8.97 -28.97
C PHE A 13 11.55 9.03 -28.05
N LEU A 14 10.57 8.18 -28.35
CA LEU A 14 9.41 7.97 -27.50
C LEU A 14 10.00 7.45 -26.20
N LEU A 15 10.11 8.35 -25.23
CA LEU A 15 10.40 8.02 -23.85
C LEU A 15 9.19 7.24 -23.34
N PHE A 16 9.17 5.95 -23.63
CA PHE A 16 8.26 5.02 -22.98
C PHE A 16 8.79 4.86 -21.56
N ALA A 17 8.35 5.72 -20.65
CA ALA A 17 8.39 5.39 -19.23
C ALA A 17 7.58 4.11 -19.04
N CYS A 18 8.12 3.14 -18.32
CA CYS A 18 7.43 1.88 -18.07
C CYS A 18 6.80 1.96 -16.69
N ASP A 19 5.51 2.31 -16.59
CA ASP A 19 4.86 2.41 -15.28
C ASP A 19 4.91 1.05 -14.57
N PHE A 20 5.57 1.00 -13.41
CA PHE A 20 5.65 -0.19 -12.56
C PHE A 20 5.08 0.09 -11.18
N GLN A 21 3.98 -0.57 -10.81
CA GLN A 21 3.32 -0.33 -9.54
C GLN A 21 3.17 -1.61 -8.72
N ALA A 22 3.47 -1.53 -7.43
CA ALA A 22 3.18 -2.55 -6.44
C ALA A 22 2.20 -1.99 -5.38
N THR A 23 0.99 -2.54 -5.35
CA THR A 23 -0.04 -2.17 -4.36
C THR A 23 -0.21 -3.30 -3.36
N ILE A 24 -0.02 -3.03 -2.07
CA ILE A 24 -0.01 -4.03 -1.00
C ILE A 24 -1.20 -3.76 -0.09
N ASP A 25 -2.04 -4.77 0.12
CA ASP A 25 -3.18 -4.68 1.03
C ASP A 25 -2.80 -5.23 2.41
N LEU A 26 -2.88 -4.39 3.44
CA LEU A 26 -2.50 -4.77 4.80
C LEU A 26 -3.56 -4.34 5.80
N SER A 27 -4.13 -5.29 6.54
CA SER A 27 -5.01 -4.99 7.67
C SER A 27 -4.24 -4.99 8.99
N PHE A 28 -4.76 -4.26 9.98
CA PHE A 28 -4.17 -4.29 11.32
C PHE A 28 -4.26 -5.69 11.95
N SER A 29 -5.33 -6.45 11.71
CA SER A 29 -5.41 -7.86 12.13
C SER A 29 -4.28 -8.72 11.55
N HIS A 30 -3.90 -8.49 10.29
CA HIS A 30 -2.79 -9.22 9.65
C HIS A 30 -1.47 -8.91 10.33
N ILE A 31 -1.21 -7.63 10.64
CA ILE A 31 -0.04 -7.19 11.39
C ILE A 31 0.05 -7.89 12.74
N MET A 32 -1.05 -7.89 13.50
CA MET A 32 -1.09 -8.54 14.81
C MET A 32 -0.84 -10.04 14.71
N LYS A 33 -1.42 -10.70 13.69
CA LYS A 33 -1.19 -12.12 13.43
C LYS A 33 0.29 -12.43 13.17
N VAL A 34 0.98 -11.60 12.38
CA VAL A 34 2.42 -11.78 12.09
C VAL A 34 3.24 -11.59 13.37
N LEU A 35 3.00 -10.52 14.13
CA LEU A 35 3.73 -10.22 15.36
C LEU A 35 3.55 -11.30 16.44
N GLN A 36 2.36 -11.90 16.53
CA GLN A 36 2.03 -12.96 17.49
C GLN A 36 2.42 -14.35 17.03
N SER A 37 2.73 -14.53 15.75
CA SER A 37 3.17 -15.81 15.22
C SER A 37 4.53 -16.22 15.84
N ARG A 38 4.63 -17.52 16.15
CA ARG A 38 5.87 -18.15 16.64
C ARG A 38 6.71 -18.77 15.53
N GLY A 39 6.18 -18.80 14.30
CA GLY A 39 6.88 -19.33 13.13
C GLY A 39 7.99 -18.39 12.67
N SER A 40 9.02 -18.96 12.06
CA SER A 40 10.02 -18.21 11.29
C SER A 40 9.48 -17.71 9.95
N ASP A 41 8.41 -18.34 9.47
CA ASP A 41 7.86 -18.12 8.15
C ASP A 41 6.85 -16.98 8.22
N GLY A 42 7.04 -15.95 7.41
CA GLY A 42 6.12 -14.81 7.36
C GLY A 42 4.73 -15.19 6.86
N ILE A 43 3.79 -14.28 7.04
CA ILE A 43 2.39 -14.50 6.67
C ILE A 43 2.08 -13.73 5.39
N PRO A 44 1.58 -14.41 4.33
CA PRO A 44 1.34 -13.78 3.05
C PRO A 44 0.20 -12.75 3.13
N ALA A 45 0.47 -11.53 2.67
CA ALA A 45 -0.51 -10.50 2.39
C ALA A 45 -0.78 -10.44 0.89
N ARG A 46 -1.96 -9.95 0.49
CA ARG A 46 -2.30 -9.76 -0.91
C ARG A 46 -1.55 -8.56 -1.45
N ALA A 47 -0.93 -8.71 -2.62
CA ALA A 47 -0.37 -7.61 -3.38
C ALA A 47 -0.80 -7.70 -4.84
N VAL A 48 -0.88 -6.54 -5.49
CA VAL A 48 -1.18 -6.38 -6.91
C VAL A 48 0.01 -5.69 -7.56
N ILE A 49 0.65 -6.42 -8.47
CA ILE A 49 1.76 -5.93 -9.28
C ILE A 49 1.18 -5.53 -10.63
N ARG A 50 1.41 -4.29 -11.05
CA ARG A 50 0.90 -3.72 -12.28
C ARG A 50 2.08 -3.20 -13.10
N MET A 51 2.17 -3.61 -14.36
CA MET A 51 3.22 -3.17 -15.29
C MET A 51 2.60 -2.72 -16.59
N GLU A 52 3.06 -1.60 -17.10
CA GLU A 52 2.66 -1.10 -18.41
C GLU A 52 3.18 -2.00 -19.54
N MET A 53 2.34 -2.16 -20.56
CA MET A 53 2.59 -2.98 -21.74
C MET A 53 2.33 -2.12 -22.98
N ALA A 54 3.04 -2.41 -24.08
CA ALA A 54 2.95 -1.64 -25.33
C ALA A 54 1.59 -1.70 -26.06
N GLY A 55 0.60 -2.40 -25.50
CA GLY A 55 -0.74 -2.56 -26.07
C GLY A 55 -1.38 -3.88 -25.64
N LYS A 56 -2.71 -3.99 -25.77
CA LYS A 56 -3.48 -5.19 -25.36
C LYS A 56 -3.02 -6.47 -26.04
N GLU A 57 -2.81 -6.44 -27.35
CA GLU A 57 -2.36 -7.60 -28.12
C GLU A 57 -0.99 -8.08 -27.65
N ALA A 58 -0.02 -7.16 -27.54
CA ALA A 58 1.30 -7.46 -27.02
C ALA A 58 1.25 -7.94 -25.56
N CYS A 59 0.33 -7.41 -24.74
CA CYS A 59 0.12 -7.88 -23.38
C CYS A 59 -0.33 -9.34 -23.36
N GLU A 60 -1.37 -9.71 -24.12
CA GLU A 60 -1.88 -11.08 -24.12
C GLU A 60 -0.87 -12.08 -24.70
N GLU A 61 -0.13 -11.69 -25.74
CA GLU A 61 0.95 -12.51 -26.33
C GLU A 61 2.08 -12.75 -25.31
N LYS A 62 2.51 -11.71 -24.60
CA LYS A 62 3.68 -11.75 -23.69
C LYS A 62 3.33 -12.10 -22.24
N LYS A 63 2.04 -12.15 -21.90
CA LYS A 63 1.51 -12.40 -20.55
C LYS A 63 2.14 -13.61 -19.88
N GLY A 64 2.28 -14.71 -20.62
CA GLY A 64 2.86 -15.95 -20.10
C GLY A 64 4.31 -15.77 -19.64
N LYS A 65 5.15 -15.16 -20.49
CA LYS A 65 6.55 -14.89 -20.16
C LYS A 65 6.70 -13.87 -19.03
N MET A 66 5.85 -12.86 -19.03
CA MET A 66 5.84 -11.84 -18.00
C MET A 66 5.45 -12.41 -16.62
N THR A 67 4.42 -13.25 -16.61
CA THR A 67 3.98 -13.99 -15.42
C THR A 67 5.09 -14.91 -14.91
N GLU A 68 5.84 -15.55 -15.81
CA GLU A 68 6.99 -16.40 -15.46
C GLU A 68 8.11 -15.61 -14.76
N ILE A 69 8.48 -14.43 -15.29
CA ILE A 69 9.46 -13.53 -14.68
C ILE A 69 8.98 -13.09 -13.30
N LEU A 70 7.77 -12.55 -13.19
CA LEU A 70 7.19 -12.12 -11.90
C LEU A 70 7.14 -13.25 -10.88
N SER A 71 6.88 -14.49 -11.32
CA SER A 71 6.80 -15.66 -10.43
C SER A 71 8.11 -15.97 -9.70
N ARG A 72 9.26 -15.62 -10.29
CA ARG A 72 10.57 -15.79 -9.65
C ARG A 72 10.78 -14.81 -8.50
N TYR A 73 10.15 -13.65 -8.57
CA TYR A 73 10.37 -12.52 -7.66
C TYR A 73 9.21 -12.23 -6.72
N TYR A 74 8.02 -12.77 -6.94
CA TYR A 74 6.87 -12.53 -6.08
C TYR A 74 6.09 -13.82 -5.77
N GLY A 75 6.63 -14.97 -6.17
CA GLY A 75 5.91 -16.24 -6.14
C GLY A 75 4.85 -16.33 -7.23
N LYS A 76 4.25 -17.50 -7.39
CA LYS A 76 3.25 -17.77 -8.43
C LYS A 76 2.02 -16.86 -8.24
N PRO A 77 1.63 -16.04 -9.25
CA PRO A 77 0.45 -15.20 -9.16
C PRO A 77 -0.84 -16.03 -9.01
N GLU A 78 -1.75 -15.56 -8.16
CA GLU A 78 -3.11 -16.09 -8.01
C GLU A 78 -3.93 -15.85 -9.27
N SER A 79 -3.71 -14.71 -9.92
CA SER A 79 -4.33 -14.34 -11.18
C SER A 79 -3.45 -13.36 -11.93
N SER A 80 -3.51 -13.39 -13.27
CA SER A 80 -2.96 -12.34 -14.12
C SER A 80 -3.92 -11.98 -15.24
N ARG A 81 -4.03 -10.69 -15.58
CA ARG A 81 -4.94 -10.17 -16.62
C ARG A 81 -4.37 -8.92 -17.28
N CYS A 82 -4.66 -8.77 -18.57
CA CYS A 82 -4.39 -7.53 -19.30
C CYS A 82 -5.58 -6.59 -19.15
N LEU A 83 -5.31 -5.34 -18.79
CA LEU A 83 -6.29 -4.29 -18.60
C LEU A 83 -5.96 -3.12 -19.51
N GLU A 84 -6.99 -2.50 -20.07
CA GLU A 84 -6.88 -1.23 -20.79
C GLU A 84 -7.52 -0.14 -19.94
N GLU A 85 -6.75 0.89 -19.61
CA GLU A 85 -7.20 2.01 -18.81
C GLU A 85 -6.72 3.31 -19.44
N GLY A 86 -7.66 4.12 -19.91
CA GLY A 86 -7.34 5.32 -20.70
C GLY A 86 -6.62 4.96 -21.99
N ILE A 87 -5.38 5.44 -22.13
CA ILE A 87 -4.51 5.13 -23.28
C ILE A 87 -3.47 4.04 -22.98
N GLY A 88 -3.37 3.62 -21.71
CA GLY A 88 -2.39 2.64 -21.27
C GLY A 88 -2.95 1.21 -21.29
N THR A 89 -2.08 0.25 -21.57
CA THR A 89 -2.37 -1.17 -21.33
C THR A 89 -1.48 -1.65 -20.19
N TYR A 90 -2.03 -2.42 -19.26
CA TYR A 90 -1.31 -2.94 -18.12
C TYR A 90 -1.49 -4.44 -17.96
N LEU A 91 -0.42 -5.14 -17.62
CA LEU A 91 -0.51 -6.45 -17.02
C LEU A 91 -0.68 -6.28 -15.51
N GLU A 92 -1.79 -6.75 -14.97
CA GLU A 92 -2.05 -6.83 -13.54
C GLU A 92 -1.90 -8.27 -13.07
N ALA A 93 -1.03 -8.50 -12.09
CA ALA A 93 -0.79 -9.79 -11.45
C ALA A 93 -1.06 -9.68 -9.95
N THR A 94 -1.99 -10.49 -9.43
CA THR A 94 -2.20 -10.63 -7.98
C THR A 94 -1.24 -11.68 -7.45
N VAL A 95 -0.44 -11.31 -6.44
CA VAL A 95 0.59 -12.15 -5.83
C VAL A 95 0.43 -12.16 -4.31
N SER A 96 1.01 -13.18 -3.67
CA SER A 96 1.09 -13.29 -2.22
C SER A 96 2.46 -12.75 -1.76
N LEU A 97 2.47 -11.57 -1.16
CA LEU A 97 3.68 -10.94 -0.63
C LEU A 97 3.89 -11.31 0.84
N VAL A 98 5.05 -11.86 1.18
CA VAL A 98 5.30 -12.28 2.56
C VAL A 98 5.51 -11.07 3.48
N VAL A 99 4.76 -11.02 4.58
CA VAL A 99 4.94 -10.05 5.66
C VAL A 99 5.67 -10.74 6.81
N ASN A 100 6.85 -10.23 7.16
CA ASN A 100 7.76 -10.85 8.13
C ASN A 100 7.97 -9.96 9.35
N ARG A 101 8.43 -10.57 10.45
CA ARG A 101 9.06 -9.79 11.53
C ARG A 101 10.48 -9.42 11.10
N LYS A 102 10.94 -8.23 11.47
CA LYS A 102 12.31 -7.76 11.19
C LYS A 102 13.34 -8.75 11.77
N GLY A 103 14.37 -9.06 10.98
CA GLY A 103 15.43 -10.01 11.35
C GLY A 103 15.18 -11.46 10.93
N LEU A 104 14.00 -11.79 10.38
CA LEU A 104 13.66 -13.14 9.91
C LEU A 104 13.78 -13.33 8.38
N VAL A 105 14.57 -12.51 7.68
CA VAL A 105 14.50 -12.45 6.21
C VAL A 105 15.48 -13.41 5.51
N ARG A 106 14.92 -14.32 4.71
CA ARG A 106 15.46 -14.80 3.44
C ARG A 106 14.32 -14.83 2.42
N ASP A 107 13.86 -13.66 2.01
CA ASP A 107 12.90 -13.59 0.92
C ASP A 107 13.62 -13.17 -0.36
N SER A 108 13.34 -13.88 -1.47
CA SER A 108 13.79 -13.52 -2.81
C SER A 108 12.90 -12.44 -3.43
N SER A 109 11.93 -11.93 -2.67
CA SER A 109 11.02 -10.91 -3.14
C SER A 109 11.70 -9.57 -3.37
N ILE A 110 11.34 -8.89 -4.47
CA ILE A 110 11.83 -7.54 -4.76
C ILE A 110 11.41 -6.58 -3.66
N THR A 111 10.14 -6.60 -3.24
CA THR A 111 9.59 -5.75 -2.18
C THR A 111 9.00 -6.63 -1.09
N SER A 112 9.19 -6.28 0.19
CA SER A 112 8.56 -6.98 1.31
C SER A 112 8.15 -6.00 2.42
N ILE A 113 7.28 -6.46 3.32
CA ILE A 113 6.91 -5.71 4.53
C ILE A 113 7.57 -6.36 5.74
N LEU A 114 8.30 -5.55 6.52
CA LEU A 114 8.92 -5.96 7.77
C LEU A 114 8.24 -5.26 8.94
N LEU A 115 7.88 -6.03 9.95
CA LEU A 115 7.22 -5.57 11.15
C LEU A 115 8.16 -5.65 12.36
N GLU A 116 8.16 -4.61 13.17
CA GLU A 116 8.90 -4.55 14.43
C GLU A 116 8.01 -3.90 15.48
N GLN A 117 8.01 -4.43 16.70
CA GLN A 117 7.27 -3.83 17.81
C GLN A 117 8.26 -3.42 18.90
N ASP A 118 8.20 -2.16 19.30
CA ASP A 118 9.04 -1.60 20.35
C ASP A 118 8.23 -0.67 21.28
N LYS A 119 8.91 0.22 22.01
CA LYS A 119 8.26 1.17 22.93
C LYS A 119 7.50 2.29 22.22
N ALA A 120 7.86 2.63 20.98
CA ALA A 120 7.20 3.66 20.18
C ALA A 120 5.94 3.14 19.51
N GLY A 121 5.85 1.82 19.28
CA GLY A 121 4.65 1.16 18.78
C GLY A 121 4.99 0.02 17.83
N ILE A 122 4.09 -0.22 16.87
CA ILE A 122 4.29 -1.19 15.80
C ILE A 122 4.80 -0.46 14.56
N GLN A 123 6.05 -0.70 14.20
CA GLN A 123 6.69 -0.16 13.01
C GLN A 123 6.39 -1.03 11.79
N ILE A 124 5.91 -0.39 10.73
CA ILE A 124 5.69 -0.98 9.40
C ILE A 124 6.78 -0.45 8.49
N ARG A 125 7.66 -1.34 8.05
CA ARG A 125 8.78 -1.04 7.16
C ARG A 125 8.52 -1.65 5.80
N VAL A 126 8.80 -0.88 4.76
CA VAL A 126 8.96 -1.43 3.40
C VAL A 126 10.44 -1.73 3.21
N ALA A 127 10.72 -2.92 2.69
CA ALA A 127 12.06 -3.36 2.34
C ALA A 127 12.13 -3.73 0.86
N MET A 128 13.30 -3.55 0.27
CA MET A 128 13.58 -3.88 -1.12
C MET A 128 14.90 -4.61 -1.27
N ASP A 129 14.92 -5.66 -2.08
CA ASP A 129 16.15 -6.36 -2.47
C ASP A 129 16.65 -5.83 -3.82
N GLN A 130 17.66 -4.97 -3.76
CA GLN A 130 18.26 -4.36 -4.96
C GLN A 130 18.78 -5.42 -5.96
N GLY A 131 19.35 -6.52 -5.46
CA GLY A 131 19.87 -7.60 -6.32
C GLY A 131 18.77 -8.27 -7.13
N SER A 132 17.64 -8.58 -6.50
CA SER A 132 16.48 -9.17 -7.15
C SER A 132 15.80 -8.19 -8.09
N PHE A 133 15.71 -6.90 -7.73
CA PHE A 133 15.21 -5.88 -8.65
C PHE A 133 16.06 -5.81 -9.92
N ARG A 134 17.39 -5.72 -9.78
CA ARG A 134 18.31 -5.67 -10.94
C ARG A 134 18.22 -6.91 -11.83
N ARG A 135 18.16 -8.11 -11.24
CA ARG A 135 17.98 -9.34 -12.03
C ARG A 135 16.65 -9.35 -12.79
N MET A 136 15.57 -8.87 -12.16
CA MET A 136 14.29 -8.71 -12.86
C MET A 136 14.43 -7.69 -14.00
N GLN A 137 15.09 -6.55 -13.79
CA GLN A 137 15.33 -5.56 -14.84
C GLN A 137 16.06 -6.18 -16.04
N ASP A 138 17.10 -6.97 -15.80
CA ASP A 138 17.88 -7.62 -16.85
C ASP A 138 17.04 -8.65 -17.63
N GLU A 139 16.27 -9.49 -16.92
CA GLU A 139 15.35 -10.46 -17.55
C GLU A 139 14.25 -9.78 -18.38
N MET A 140 13.70 -8.67 -17.88
CA MET A 140 12.70 -7.87 -18.59
C MET A 140 13.28 -7.23 -19.83
N SER A 141 14.51 -6.70 -19.73
CA SER A 141 15.22 -6.09 -20.86
C SER A 141 15.52 -7.13 -21.94
N GLU A 142 15.94 -8.34 -21.56
CA GLU A 142 16.21 -9.43 -22.50
C GLU A 142 14.92 -9.92 -23.19
N ALA A 143 13.84 -10.10 -22.43
CA ALA A 143 12.59 -10.65 -22.96
C ALA A 143 11.79 -9.65 -23.79
N PHE A 144 11.83 -8.36 -23.44
CA PHE A 144 10.88 -7.37 -23.95
C PHE A 144 11.52 -6.09 -24.48
N PHE A 145 12.85 -5.92 -24.38
CA PHE A 145 13.54 -4.65 -24.64
C PHE A 145 12.99 -3.50 -23.78
N GLN A 146 12.43 -3.84 -22.62
CA GLN A 146 11.88 -2.91 -21.64
C GLN A 146 12.63 -3.11 -20.33
N LYS A 147 13.15 -2.01 -19.76
CA LYS A 147 13.87 -2.03 -18.51
C LYS A 147 13.17 -1.09 -17.53
N PRO A 148 12.36 -1.61 -16.57
CA PRO A 148 11.71 -0.76 -15.58
C PRO A 148 12.80 -0.13 -14.71
N GLU A 149 12.86 1.18 -14.61
CA GLU A 149 13.83 1.83 -13.71
C GLU A 149 13.26 1.98 -12.31
N ILE A 150 14.12 2.23 -11.31
CA ILE A 150 13.63 2.43 -9.94
C ILE A 150 12.76 3.69 -9.88
N GLU A 151 13.04 4.68 -10.70
CA GLU A 151 12.29 5.92 -10.83
C GLU A 151 10.83 5.71 -11.28
N ASP A 152 10.56 4.61 -11.98
CA ASP A 152 9.23 4.24 -12.45
C ASP A 152 8.46 3.37 -11.44
N LEU A 153 9.14 2.89 -10.38
CA LEU A 153 8.51 2.06 -9.36
C LEU A 153 7.66 2.91 -8.39
N LEU A 154 6.36 2.65 -8.40
CA LEU A 154 5.40 3.15 -7.45
C LEU A 154 5.03 2.06 -6.43
N VAL A 155 5.25 2.30 -5.14
CA VAL A 155 4.80 1.41 -4.08
C VAL A 155 3.68 2.07 -3.29
N VAL A 156 2.56 1.36 -3.17
CA VAL A 156 1.35 1.79 -2.46
C VAL A 156 1.00 0.75 -1.41
N LEU A 157 0.75 1.19 -0.19
CA LEU A 157 0.26 0.37 0.92
C LEU A 157 -1.17 0.82 1.26
N ASN A 158 -2.15 -0.04 0.98
CA ASN A 158 -3.52 0.14 1.44
C ASN A 158 -3.62 -0.39 2.87
N PHE A 159 -3.55 0.50 3.84
CA PHE A 159 -3.58 0.14 5.25
C PHE A 159 -5.00 0.26 5.83
N ARG A 160 -5.56 -0.86 6.27
CA ARG A 160 -6.92 -0.95 6.83
C ARG A 160 -6.88 -1.07 8.35
N ASN A 161 -7.52 -0.12 9.03
CA ASN A 161 -7.90 -0.30 10.43
C ASN A 161 -9.19 -1.15 10.49
N ASP A 162 -9.04 -2.46 10.63
CA ASP A 162 -10.17 -3.39 10.81
C ASP A 162 -10.49 -3.66 12.29
N THR A 163 -10.07 -2.76 13.18
CA THR A 163 -10.39 -2.81 14.61
C THR A 163 -11.66 -2.02 14.92
N ARG A 164 -12.18 -2.19 16.14
CA ARG A 164 -13.27 -1.37 16.69
C ARG A 164 -12.80 -0.07 17.35
N SER A 165 -11.48 0.15 17.46
CA SER A 165 -10.88 1.35 18.05
C SER A 165 -10.24 2.23 16.98
N SER A 166 -10.21 3.55 17.19
CA SER A 166 -9.38 4.42 16.35
C SER A 166 -7.91 4.22 16.70
N LEU A 167 -7.04 4.12 15.69
CA LEU A 167 -5.59 3.99 15.84
C LEU A 167 -4.93 5.35 15.63
N ILE A 168 -3.90 5.65 16.42
CA ILE A 168 -3.00 6.78 16.21
C ILE A 168 -1.72 6.23 15.60
N SER A 169 -1.38 6.73 14.42
CA SER A 169 -0.17 6.37 13.71
C SER A 169 0.67 7.59 13.38
N GLN A 170 1.97 7.39 13.18
CA GLN A 170 2.87 8.37 12.61
C GLN A 170 3.31 7.93 11.22
N ALA A 171 3.21 8.83 10.26
CA ALA A 171 3.67 8.61 8.88
C ALA A 171 4.82 9.58 8.56
N ARG A 172 5.80 9.12 7.76
CA ARG A 172 6.94 9.95 7.31
C ARG A 172 7.37 9.60 5.89
N PHE A 173 7.78 10.61 5.12
CA PHE A 173 8.28 10.46 3.74
C PHE A 173 7.31 9.72 2.81
N VAL A 174 6.01 9.96 2.98
CA VAL A 174 4.95 9.29 2.22
C VAL A 174 3.87 10.30 1.84
N TYR A 175 3.03 9.90 0.90
CA TYR A 175 1.73 10.53 0.67
C TYR A 175 0.66 9.68 1.36
N VAL A 176 -0.20 10.31 2.15
CA VAL A 176 -1.35 9.64 2.79
C VAL A 176 -2.63 10.21 2.20
N ASP A 177 -3.44 9.35 1.57
CA ASP A 177 -4.66 9.74 0.84
C ASP A 177 -4.37 10.92 -0.13
N GLY A 178 -3.25 10.81 -0.88
CA GLY A 178 -2.77 11.82 -1.82
C GLY A 178 -2.08 13.06 -1.19
N LYS A 179 -2.11 13.23 0.13
CA LYS A 179 -1.50 14.39 0.81
C LYS A 179 -0.03 14.11 1.17
N PRO A 180 0.93 14.97 0.77
CA PRO A 180 2.34 14.76 1.09
C PRO A 180 2.61 14.97 2.58
N LEU A 181 3.31 14.03 3.21
CA LEU A 181 3.80 14.08 4.58
C LEU A 181 5.34 13.97 4.57
N PRO A 182 6.06 15.08 4.29
CA PRO A 182 7.52 15.07 4.16
C PRO A 182 8.24 14.88 5.50
N MET A 183 7.55 15.13 6.62
CA MET A 183 8.05 14.95 7.98
C MET A 183 7.10 14.05 8.77
N GLU A 184 7.55 13.62 9.95
CA GLU A 184 6.73 12.83 10.88
C GLU A 184 5.42 13.56 11.21
N SER A 185 4.31 12.94 10.87
CA SER A 185 2.97 13.50 11.01
C SER A 185 2.02 12.48 11.60
N LYS A 186 1.18 12.90 12.55
CA LYS A 186 0.15 12.05 13.14
C LYS A 186 -1.00 11.84 12.15
N VAL A 187 -1.43 10.60 12.03
CA VAL A 187 -2.58 10.15 11.24
C VAL A 187 -3.50 9.37 12.17
N VAL A 188 -4.76 9.78 12.25
CA VAL A 188 -5.79 9.04 12.99
C VAL A 188 -6.57 8.16 12.03
N LEU A 189 -6.61 6.87 12.31
CA LEU A 189 -7.36 5.89 11.54
C LEU A 189 -8.59 5.45 12.32
N ASP A 190 -9.76 5.89 11.90
CA ASP A 190 -11.01 5.45 12.50
C ASP A 190 -11.33 3.98 12.21
N PRO A 191 -12.17 3.33 13.04
CA PRO A 191 -12.62 1.96 12.80
C PRO A 191 -13.17 1.77 11.39
N GLY A 192 -12.68 0.75 10.69
CA GLY A 192 -13.06 0.42 9.31
C GLY A 192 -12.40 1.28 8.23
N ARG A 193 -11.66 2.33 8.59
CA ARG A 193 -11.00 3.21 7.61
C ARG A 193 -9.86 2.47 6.90
N VAL A 194 -9.80 2.66 5.59
CA VAL A 194 -8.63 2.34 4.75
C VAL A 194 -7.94 3.65 4.41
N ILE A 195 -6.63 3.71 4.56
CA ILE A 195 -5.81 4.81 4.05
C ILE A 195 -4.88 4.28 2.96
N GLU A 196 -4.64 5.10 1.95
CA GLU A 196 -3.61 4.85 0.95
C GLU A 196 -2.29 5.48 1.44
N VAL A 197 -1.24 4.70 1.60
CA VAL A 197 0.11 5.17 1.93
C VAL A 197 1.03 4.92 0.74
N ARG A 198 1.30 5.96 -0.03
CA ARG A 198 2.17 5.90 -1.21
C ARG A 198 3.57 6.38 -0.87
N LEU A 199 4.60 5.65 -1.31
CA LEU A 199 5.99 6.09 -1.13
C LEU A 199 6.23 7.45 -1.81
N SER A 200 7.03 8.30 -1.16
CA SER A 200 7.69 9.40 -1.86
C SER A 200 8.92 8.90 -2.61
N ASP A 201 9.35 9.67 -3.61
CA ASP A 201 10.57 9.38 -4.39
C ASP A 201 11.78 9.29 -3.45
N VAL A 202 11.87 10.18 -2.46
CA VAL A 202 12.92 10.15 -1.44
C VAL A 202 12.91 8.84 -0.64
N ALA A 203 11.72 8.38 -0.23
CA ALA A 203 11.60 7.12 0.51
C ALA A 203 11.97 5.92 -0.36
N ARG A 204 11.50 5.88 -1.61
CA ARG A 204 11.80 4.83 -2.58
C ARG A 204 13.30 4.72 -2.84
N ASP A 205 13.95 5.84 -3.18
CA ASP A 205 15.38 5.86 -3.50
C ASP A 205 16.21 5.49 -2.28
N TYR A 206 15.83 5.96 -1.10
CA TYR A 206 16.45 5.57 0.15
C TYR A 206 16.31 4.07 0.41
N ILE A 207 15.12 3.49 0.22
CA ILE A 207 14.88 2.04 0.39
C ILE A 207 15.71 1.24 -0.62
N TYR A 208 15.79 1.66 -1.87
CA TYR A 208 16.58 0.96 -2.89
C TYR A 208 18.08 0.95 -2.56
N GLN A 209 18.60 2.03 -1.97
CA GLN A 209 20.02 2.14 -1.58
C GLN A 209 20.35 1.50 -0.23
N ASN A 210 19.43 1.58 0.74
CA ASN A 210 19.68 1.19 2.14
C ASN A 210 18.90 -0.06 2.58
N GLY A 211 18.12 -0.66 1.67
CA GLY A 211 17.37 -1.89 1.85
C GLY A 211 16.00 -1.74 2.52
N SER A 212 15.79 -0.80 3.47
CA SER A 212 14.47 -0.61 4.08
C SER A 212 14.26 0.73 4.79
N LEU A 213 13.00 1.12 4.99
CA LEU A 213 12.60 2.32 5.72
C LEU A 213 11.27 2.10 6.47
N THR A 214 11.16 2.62 7.70
CA THR A 214 9.89 2.70 8.44
C THR A 214 9.02 3.81 7.84
N LEU A 215 7.83 3.45 7.37
CA LEU A 215 6.89 4.40 6.74
C LEU A 215 5.76 4.81 7.67
N LEU A 216 5.27 3.84 8.45
CA LEU A 216 4.15 4.00 9.35
C LEU A 216 4.48 3.36 10.69
N THR A 217 4.24 4.07 11.78
CA THR A 217 4.31 3.53 13.14
C THR A 217 2.93 3.62 13.76
N VAL A 218 2.30 2.51 14.13
CA VAL A 218 1.05 2.51 14.90
C VAL A 218 1.42 2.63 16.37
N GLU A 219 1.20 3.79 16.99
CA GLU A 219 1.68 4.09 18.35
C GLU A 219 0.77 3.48 19.41
N LYS A 220 -0.53 3.75 19.31
CA LYS A 220 -1.54 3.42 20.31
C LYS A 220 -2.95 3.52 19.73
N THR A 221 -3.93 3.07 20.50
CA THR A 221 -5.33 3.38 20.26
C THR A 221 -5.68 4.75 20.85
N VAL A 222 -6.70 5.41 20.30
CA VAL A 222 -7.20 6.70 20.83
C VAL A 222 -7.76 6.53 22.25
N ASP A 223 -8.33 5.36 22.57
CA ASP A 223 -8.82 5.03 23.91
C ASP A 223 -7.73 4.51 24.88
N GLY A 224 -6.47 4.43 24.43
CA GLY A 224 -5.34 4.03 25.26
C GLY A 224 -5.28 2.54 25.61
N LYS A 225 -6.16 1.72 25.02
CA LYS A 225 -6.13 0.27 25.17
C LYS A 225 -4.85 -0.32 24.55
N PRO A 226 -4.22 -1.31 25.22
CA PRO A 226 -3.08 -2.01 24.66
C PRO A 226 -3.51 -2.83 23.44
N PHE A 227 -2.60 -3.03 22.48
CA PHE A 227 -2.89 -3.77 21.23
C PHE A 227 -3.37 -5.22 21.47
N SER A 228 -3.03 -5.82 22.61
CA SER A 228 -3.48 -7.16 23.01
C SER A 228 -4.97 -7.25 23.36
N GLU A 229 -5.62 -6.13 23.67
CA GLU A 229 -7.02 -6.06 24.12
C GLU A 229 -7.96 -5.48 23.06
N ILE A 230 -7.46 -5.28 21.84
CA ILE A 230 -8.24 -4.70 20.76
C ILE A 230 -9.21 -5.72 20.18
N GLU A 231 -10.48 -5.31 20.07
CA GLU A 231 -11.49 -6.07 19.34
C GLU A 231 -11.43 -5.77 17.84
N PHE A 232 -11.49 -6.82 17.03
CA PHE A 232 -11.58 -6.71 15.58
C PHE A 232 -13.02 -6.66 15.10
N ALA A 233 -13.28 -5.89 14.05
CA ALA A 233 -14.57 -5.92 13.37
C ALA A 233 -14.72 -7.29 12.68
N GLN A 234 -15.83 -7.99 12.92
CA GLN A 234 -16.13 -9.19 12.13
C GLN A 234 -16.43 -8.77 10.69
N PRO A 235 -15.98 -9.54 9.68
CA PRO A 235 -16.39 -9.29 8.31
C PRO A 235 -17.92 -9.41 8.27
N GLU A 236 -18.61 -8.34 7.86
CA GLU A 236 -20.05 -8.39 7.66
C GLU A 236 -20.34 -9.56 6.72
N LYS A 237 -21.03 -10.59 7.22
CA LYS A 237 -21.53 -11.67 6.36
C LYS A 237 -22.39 -10.99 5.30
N LYS A 238 -21.97 -11.07 4.03
CA LYS A 238 -22.84 -10.74 2.89
C LYS A 238 -24.17 -11.46 3.15
N PRO A 239 -25.32 -10.77 3.14
CA PRO A 239 -26.59 -11.46 3.26
C PRO A 239 -26.66 -12.49 2.13
N GLU A 240 -26.80 -13.76 2.51
CA GLU A 240 -27.12 -14.83 1.57
C GLU A 240 -28.39 -14.41 0.85
N ASN A 241 -28.25 -14.16 -0.45
CA ASN A 241 -29.34 -13.79 -1.31
C ASN A 241 -30.26 -15.02 -1.44
N LYS A 242 -31.27 -15.11 -0.58
CA LYS A 242 -32.40 -16.01 -0.81
C LYS A 242 -33.17 -15.46 -2.00
N THR A 243 -32.93 -16.05 -3.15
CA THR A 243 -33.84 -15.97 -4.30
C THR A 243 -35.14 -16.65 -3.91
N GLU A 244 -36.22 -15.88 -3.76
CA GLU A 244 -37.57 -16.27 -4.20
C GLU A 244 -38.55 -15.08 -4.13
N GLY A 245 -39.07 -14.73 -5.31
CA GLY A 245 -40.35 -14.12 -5.66
C GLY A 245 -41.04 -13.11 -4.74
N GLN A 246 -41.23 -11.87 -5.23
CA GLN A 246 -42.51 -11.41 -5.80
C GLN A 246 -42.48 -9.92 -6.17
N ALA A 247 -43.35 -9.56 -7.10
CA ALA A 247 -43.40 -8.32 -7.84
C ALA A 247 -44.16 -7.17 -7.13
N THR A 248 -43.93 -5.96 -7.68
CA THR A 248 -44.69 -4.68 -7.57
C THR A 248 -44.63 -3.97 -6.21
N THR A 249 -44.32 -2.68 -6.10
CA THR A 249 -45.05 -1.54 -6.71
C THR A 249 -44.21 -0.25 -6.69
N GLU A 250 -44.54 0.69 -7.58
CA GLU A 250 -43.99 2.04 -7.76
C GLU A 250 -44.12 2.97 -6.53
N GLY A 251 -43.16 3.89 -6.38
CA GLY A 251 -43.21 5.04 -5.46
C GLY A 251 -41.98 5.96 -5.63
N ASN A 252 -42.22 7.23 -5.91
CA ASN A 252 -41.28 8.29 -6.33
C ASN A 252 -40.20 8.68 -5.27
N PRO A 253 -39.14 9.43 -5.66
CA PRO A 253 -37.92 9.61 -4.87
C PRO A 253 -37.95 10.88 -4.00
N GLU A 254 -37.65 10.72 -2.71
CA GLU A 254 -37.18 11.81 -1.84
C GLU A 254 -35.95 11.35 -1.03
N ASP A 255 -34.84 12.02 -1.31
CA ASP A 255 -33.84 12.56 -0.39
C ASP A 255 -33.52 11.80 0.93
N SER A 256 -32.32 11.21 1.00
CA SER A 256 -31.28 11.61 1.97
C SER A 256 -30.14 10.59 2.06
N THR A 257 -28.98 11.00 1.54
CA THR A 257 -27.68 10.34 1.64
C THR A 257 -27.03 10.58 2.99
N VAL A 258 -27.51 9.94 4.06
CA VAL A 258 -26.79 9.89 5.34
C VAL A 258 -26.88 8.49 5.94
N ASP A 259 -25.72 7.84 6.11
CA ASP A 259 -25.59 6.55 6.78
C ASP A 259 -26.24 6.62 8.18
N PRO A 260 -27.23 5.77 8.50
CA PRO A 260 -27.92 5.77 9.78
C PRO A 260 -26.99 5.55 10.98
N ARG A 261 -25.77 5.03 10.79
CA ARG A 261 -24.73 4.90 11.82
C ARG A 261 -24.12 6.24 12.25
N LEU A 262 -24.30 7.31 11.47
CA LEU A 262 -23.77 8.65 11.75
C LEU A 262 -24.75 9.53 12.54
N LYS A 263 -26.04 9.18 12.62
CA LYS A 263 -27.06 10.01 13.28
C LYS A 263 -26.88 10.17 14.80
N ASN A 264 -26.12 9.29 15.45
CA ASN A 264 -25.99 9.26 16.92
C ASN A 264 -24.58 9.55 17.45
N LYS A 265 -23.64 10.00 16.62
CA LYS A 265 -22.30 10.39 17.09
C LYS A 265 -22.23 11.88 17.36
N ASN A 266 -21.86 12.25 18.58
CA ASN A 266 -21.61 13.64 18.97
C ASN A 266 -20.23 14.08 18.43
N PHE A 267 -20.16 14.37 17.13
CA PHE A 267 -18.94 14.79 16.43
C PHE A 267 -18.20 15.96 17.12
N PRO A 268 -18.89 16.99 17.66
CA PRO A 268 -18.24 18.05 18.43
C PRO A 268 -17.45 17.56 19.65
N ALA A 269 -17.95 16.54 20.36
CA ALA A 269 -17.26 15.97 21.52
C ALA A 269 -16.02 15.16 21.13
N LEU A 270 -16.04 14.51 19.96
CA LEU A 270 -14.88 13.80 19.40
C LEU A 270 -13.80 14.79 18.96
N GLU A 271 -14.17 15.87 18.28
CA GLU A 271 -13.22 16.92 17.88
C GLU A 271 -12.55 17.58 19.08
N GLN A 272 -13.31 17.89 20.15
CA GLN A 272 -12.74 18.44 21.39
C GLN A 272 -11.74 17.48 22.03
N LYS A 273 -12.05 16.18 22.09
CA LYS A 273 -11.17 15.17 22.68
C LYS A 273 -9.88 14.99 21.88
N VAL A 274 -9.95 15.07 20.54
CA VAL A 274 -8.76 15.06 19.68
C VAL A 274 -7.90 16.30 19.93
N GLN A 275 -8.51 17.48 20.04
CA GLN A 275 -7.78 18.73 20.33
C GLN A 275 -7.12 18.72 21.72
N GLU A 276 -7.77 18.15 22.74
CA GLU A 276 -7.19 17.99 24.08
C GLU A 276 -5.97 17.05 24.08
N ILE A 277 -6.03 15.94 23.34
CA ILE A 277 -4.89 15.02 23.20
C ILE A 277 -3.72 15.71 22.51
N LEU A 278 -3.98 16.46 21.44
CA LEU A 278 -2.95 17.20 20.71
C LEU A 278 -2.29 18.29 21.57
N LYS A 279 -3.07 18.99 22.41
CA LYS A 279 -2.54 20.00 23.35
C LYS A 279 -1.72 19.38 24.47
N LYS A 280 -2.17 18.26 25.03
CA LYS A 280 -1.48 17.59 26.14
C LYS A 280 -0.11 17.05 25.72
N ASP A 281 -0.01 16.53 24.49
CA ASP A 281 1.25 16.08 23.92
C ASP A 281 2.22 17.26 23.61
N ALA A 282 1.69 18.46 23.29
CA ALA A 282 2.50 19.66 23.08
C ALA A 282 3.07 20.24 24.40
N THR A 283 2.32 20.13 25.50
CA THR A 283 2.75 20.64 26.82
C THR A 283 3.56 19.62 27.66
N GLY A 284 3.61 18.35 27.24
CA GLY A 284 4.24 17.26 28.00
C GLY A 284 5.77 17.17 27.90
N ASN A 285 6.42 18.03 27.10
CA ASN A 285 7.87 17.98 26.87
C ASN A 285 8.70 19.08 27.56
N GLU A 286 8.06 19.95 28.35
CA GLU A 286 8.75 20.98 29.15
C GLU A 286 8.67 20.67 30.65
N SER A 287 9.30 19.59 31.10
CA SER A 287 9.68 19.44 32.53
C SER A 287 10.58 18.22 32.71
N LYS A 288 11.88 18.40 32.43
CA LYS A 288 13.01 17.78 33.17
C LYS A 288 14.34 18.26 32.59
N VAL A 289 14.65 19.53 32.81
CA VAL A 289 16.04 20.01 32.88
C VAL A 289 16.09 21.00 34.04
N GLY A 290 16.65 20.59 35.18
CA GLY A 290 16.91 21.46 36.32
C GLY A 290 17.12 20.72 37.64
N GLY A 291 18.39 20.65 38.09
CA GLY A 291 18.86 20.38 39.47
C GLY A 291 18.67 18.95 39.98
N ASP A 292 19.64 18.20 40.49
CA ASP A 292 21.00 18.46 41.00
C ASP A 292 21.98 17.36 40.52
#